data_AF-A0A4Y7RY81-F1
#
_entry.id   AF-A0A4Y7RY81-F1
#
_cell.length_a   1.000
_cell.length_b   1.000
_cell.length_c   1.000
_cell.angle_alpha   90.00
_cell.angle_beta   90.00
_cell.angle_gamma   90.00
#
_symmetry.space_group_name_H-M   'P 1'
#
loop_
_entity.id
_entity.type
_entity.pdbx_description
1 polymer ?
#
loop_
_entity_poly.entity_id
_entity_poly.type
_entity_poly.pdbx_seq_one_letter_code
_entity_poly.pdbx_strand_id
1 'polypeptide(L)'
;MAPHDLVFWASQPTAVFSTILVQPQQCERLMNYLVDPKIALTQCVALKDRFQERSEAVSKNPSSVGHKKFEKIALSSGIVKTLFQLAKSDRIDMEGVFTSYFAAEGLWNLIIIGTPEERRQLVKVYVEEHDVIHWCLELASTVFFVCLRTDWVRQLGDPSTTWQSMYCFGTVGAPTSKASKYAPRYYSLYQENAAWANIELMGRYPLPEQQYYNDLIKHDPSLLDLLFKCSLVKREAWYAQLEVDVRSLETVVFMLNLPVEMVPGLKLEVDDRAVQERLEQRWGALMDGVGLLTALPNWRRKITDGWKHIIEESPTVVNEMLKKAQKSHYAVEPYSIKEFMATMRLRGNFRIVVFRLMTTIAYAAETHPQSISDVDLLNFLPISHAGCQPVRTLAGMQDARSLDESAERVERTSVAYHQAGKMDSTMMSGKEDHALTKLKRLLSDAELRKTVGLSVLRLSERREIGNEAFRRDKQLHDARVEYWSAAQLGAALVEFDQVSNGKYTNLISGSKKELALCLGNAAEMSLGQEYFDRAFAEGGSGKDEVSQSVREKNERRINRAKEGIAGRRESS
;
A
#
# COMPACT_ATOMS: atom_id res chain seq x y z
N MET A 1 38.57 25.60 -6.00
CA MET A 1 38.15 25.86 -4.60
C MET A 1 39.31 25.61 -3.66
N ALA A 2 39.40 26.36 -2.56
CA ALA A 2 40.47 26.18 -1.58
C ALA A 2 40.27 24.85 -0.81
N PRO A 3 41.31 24.05 -0.56
CA PRO A 3 41.21 22.78 0.16
C PRO A 3 40.54 22.88 1.54
N HIS A 4 40.70 24.02 2.23
CA HIS A 4 40.11 24.28 3.54
C HIS A 4 38.58 24.39 3.52
N ASP A 5 38.00 24.84 2.40
CA ASP A 5 36.54 24.93 2.25
C ASP A 5 35.91 23.53 2.13
N LEU A 6 36.53 22.60 1.40
CA LEU A 6 36.02 21.22 1.30
C LEU A 6 36.00 20.53 2.68
N VAL A 7 37.05 20.72 3.48
CA VAL A 7 37.18 20.12 4.81
C VAL A 7 36.11 20.66 5.77
N PHE A 8 35.83 21.96 5.76
CA PHE A 8 34.78 22.57 6.59
C PHE A 8 33.40 22.00 6.24
N TRP A 9 33.05 21.94 4.96
CA TRP A 9 31.74 21.47 4.52
C TRP A 9 31.53 19.98 4.77
N ALA A 10 32.58 19.17 4.64
CA ALA A 10 32.53 17.74 4.94
C ALA A 10 32.49 17.43 6.44
N SER A 11 33.14 18.23 7.28
CA SER A 11 33.29 17.92 8.72
C SER A 11 32.21 18.48 9.63
N GLN A 12 31.45 19.51 9.21
CA GLN A 12 30.42 20.14 10.04
C GLN A 12 29.09 20.39 9.30
N PRO A 13 28.34 19.33 8.97
CA PRO A 13 27.11 19.48 8.17
C PRO A 13 26.03 20.35 8.85
N THR A 14 25.93 20.32 10.18
CA THR A 14 24.99 21.18 10.93
C THR A 14 25.33 22.67 10.79
N ALA A 15 26.62 23.01 10.76
CA ALA A 15 27.09 24.38 10.53
C ALA A 15 26.80 24.83 9.09
N VAL A 16 26.92 23.92 8.12
CA VAL A 16 26.53 24.14 6.72
C VAL A 16 25.05 24.50 6.61
N PHE A 17 24.16 23.73 7.22
CA PHE A 17 22.72 24.02 7.15
C PHE A 17 22.35 25.34 7.84
N SER A 18 23.00 25.64 8.96
CA SER A 18 22.85 26.92 9.67
C SER A 18 23.33 28.08 8.81
N THR A 19 24.43 27.90 8.09
CA THR A 19 24.96 28.90 7.15
C THR A 19 23.99 29.14 6.01
N ILE A 20 23.40 28.09 5.41
CA ILE A 20 22.40 28.22 4.33
C ILE A 20 21.15 28.96 4.82
N LEU A 21 20.73 28.77 6.08
CA LEU A 21 19.60 29.51 6.66
C LEU A 21 19.83 31.02 6.75
N VAL A 22 21.11 31.44 6.87
CA VAL A 22 21.53 32.86 6.93
C VAL A 22 21.92 33.40 5.55
N GLN A 23 22.51 32.56 4.71
CA GLN A 23 23.00 32.87 3.36
C GLN A 23 22.46 31.85 2.34
N PRO A 24 21.22 32.01 1.85
CA PRO A 24 20.56 31.04 0.97
C PRO A 24 21.36 30.67 -0.29
N GLN A 25 22.13 31.61 -0.84
CA GLN A 25 23.02 31.40 -2.00
C GLN A 25 24.10 30.33 -1.76
N GLN A 26 24.43 30.02 -0.51
CA GLN A 26 25.37 28.94 -0.18
C GLN A 26 24.76 27.55 -0.48
N CYS A 27 23.45 27.46 -0.73
CA CYS A 27 22.81 26.22 -1.15
C CYS A 27 23.29 25.75 -2.53
N GLU A 28 23.61 26.66 -3.46
CA GLU A 28 24.21 26.28 -4.75
C GLU A 28 25.57 25.59 -4.56
N ARG A 29 26.35 26.01 -3.56
CA ARG A 29 27.61 25.33 -3.21
C ARG A 29 27.36 23.93 -2.67
N LEU A 30 26.32 23.74 -1.86
CA LEU A 30 25.89 22.40 -1.43
C LEU A 30 25.56 21.53 -2.63
N MET A 31 24.84 22.04 -3.64
CA MET A 31 24.54 21.28 -4.86
C MET A 31 25.81 20.87 -5.61
N ASN A 32 26.79 21.79 -5.73
CA ASN A 32 28.08 21.49 -6.35
C ASN A 32 28.86 20.41 -5.59
N TYR A 33 28.74 20.37 -4.26
CA TYR A 33 29.37 19.33 -3.45
C TYR A 33 28.66 17.98 -3.54
N LEU A 34 27.34 17.98 -3.70
CA LEU A 34 26.57 16.76 -3.89
C LEU A 34 26.95 16.04 -5.19
N VAL A 35 27.45 16.75 -6.21
CA VAL A 35 27.94 16.15 -7.45
C VAL A 35 29.44 15.84 -7.46
N ASP A 36 30.21 16.23 -6.43
CA ASP A 36 31.63 15.90 -6.31
C ASP A 36 31.79 14.47 -5.78
N PRO A 37 32.33 13.52 -6.57
CA PRO A 37 32.46 12.13 -6.16
C PRO A 37 33.18 11.90 -4.83
N LYS A 38 34.05 12.82 -4.40
CA LYS A 38 34.88 12.67 -3.18
C LYS A 38 34.15 12.98 -1.88
N ILE A 39 33.07 13.75 -1.96
CA ILE A 39 32.34 14.25 -0.77
C ILE A 39 30.82 14.14 -0.91
N ALA A 40 30.32 13.75 -2.08
CA ALA A 40 28.91 13.55 -2.36
C ALA A 40 28.25 12.68 -1.30
N LEU A 41 28.88 11.56 -0.94
CA LEU A 41 28.33 10.65 0.06
C LEU A 41 28.13 11.34 1.42
N THR A 42 29.15 12.01 1.94
CA THR A 42 29.09 12.69 3.23
C THR A 42 27.99 13.77 3.25
N GLN A 43 27.85 14.53 2.17
CA GLN A 43 26.80 15.54 2.05
C GLN A 43 25.41 14.93 1.90
N CYS A 44 25.27 13.85 1.12
CA CYS A 44 24.02 13.11 0.98
C CYS A 44 23.55 12.53 2.31
N VAL A 45 24.44 11.90 3.08
CA VAL A 45 24.13 11.36 4.41
C VAL A 45 23.63 12.47 5.32
N ALA A 46 24.36 13.59 5.41
CA ALA A 46 23.96 14.69 6.28
C ALA A 46 22.61 15.30 5.89
N LEU A 47 22.33 15.40 4.59
CA LEU A 47 21.07 15.92 4.09
C LEU A 47 19.91 14.96 4.39
N LYS A 48 20.13 13.66 4.13
CA LYS A 48 19.18 12.60 4.48
C LYS A 48 18.88 12.64 5.98
N ASP A 49 19.89 12.70 6.84
CA ASP A 49 19.70 12.66 8.29
C ASP A 49 18.91 13.88 8.78
N ARG A 50 19.19 15.07 8.22
CA ARG A 50 18.38 16.27 8.48
C ARG A 50 16.91 16.09 8.11
N PHE A 51 16.63 15.53 6.93
CA PHE A 51 15.25 15.31 6.49
C PHE A 51 14.57 14.22 7.33
N GLN A 52 15.29 13.17 7.74
CA GLN A 52 14.79 12.14 8.64
C GLN A 52 14.45 12.72 10.02
N GLU A 53 15.32 13.54 10.63
CA GLU A 53 15.03 14.21 11.90
C GLU A 53 13.73 15.04 11.80
N ARG A 54 13.50 15.67 10.65
CA ARG A 54 12.24 16.38 10.37
C ARG A 54 11.05 15.43 10.25
N SER A 55 11.21 14.31 9.56
CA SER A 55 10.19 13.26 9.42
C SER A 55 9.76 12.68 10.77
N GLU A 56 10.74 12.39 11.65
CA GLU A 56 10.49 11.95 13.01
C GLU A 56 9.78 13.01 13.85
N ALA A 57 10.15 14.29 13.69
CA ALA A 57 9.46 15.39 14.37
C ALA A 57 8.01 15.55 13.90
N VAL A 58 7.72 15.37 12.61
CA VAL A 58 6.35 15.37 12.07
C VAL A 58 5.56 14.18 12.58
N SER A 59 6.16 12.99 12.63
CA SER A 59 5.53 11.79 13.20
C SER A 59 5.15 11.97 14.67
N LYS A 60 6.01 12.64 15.46
CA LYS A 60 5.74 12.96 16.89
C LYS A 60 4.75 14.11 17.06
N ASN A 61 4.74 15.06 16.13
CA ASN A 61 3.82 16.20 16.15
C ASN A 61 3.32 16.51 14.72
N PRO A 62 2.16 15.94 14.33
CA PRO A 62 1.59 16.14 13.00
C PRO A 62 1.32 17.60 12.63
N SER A 63 1.12 18.49 13.62
CA SER A 63 0.95 19.93 13.38
C SER A 63 2.23 20.62 12.86
N SER A 64 3.38 19.95 12.96
CA SER A 64 4.66 20.45 12.46
C SER A 64 4.95 20.08 11.00
N VAL A 65 3.97 19.48 10.31
CA VAL A 65 4.02 19.18 8.88
C VAL A 65 4.21 20.46 8.08
N GLY A 66 5.02 20.37 7.03
CA GLY A 66 5.37 21.47 6.15
C GLY A 66 6.87 21.69 6.01
N HIS A 67 7.28 22.10 4.81
CA HIS A 67 8.66 22.49 4.53
C HIS A 67 9.03 23.74 5.34
N LYS A 68 10.12 23.68 6.10
CA LYS A 68 10.64 24.85 6.83
C LYS A 68 11.57 25.64 5.92
N LYS A 69 12.17 26.69 6.49
CA LYS A 69 13.02 27.65 5.75
C LYS A 69 14.13 26.95 4.95
N PHE A 70 14.79 25.95 5.53
CA PHE A 70 15.87 25.24 4.84
C PHE A 70 15.34 24.44 3.65
N GLU A 71 14.29 23.65 3.84
CA GLU A 71 13.72 22.81 2.78
C GLU A 71 13.25 23.68 1.61
N LYS A 72 12.60 24.82 1.91
CA LYS A 72 12.19 25.79 0.88
C LYS A 72 13.38 26.36 0.10
N ILE A 73 14.47 26.72 0.77
CA ILE A 73 15.70 27.17 0.11
C ILE A 73 16.27 26.04 -0.77
N ALA A 74 16.38 24.83 -0.24
CA ALA A 74 16.93 23.69 -0.95
C ALA A 74 16.11 23.35 -2.21
N LEU A 75 14.77 23.34 -2.09
CA LEU A 75 13.84 23.16 -3.21
C LEU A 75 14.05 24.22 -4.30
N SER A 76 14.09 25.50 -3.92
CA SER A 76 14.34 26.60 -4.87
C SER A 76 15.72 26.55 -5.52
N SER A 77 16.68 25.85 -4.90
CA SER A 77 18.05 25.70 -5.41
C SER A 77 18.25 24.45 -6.27
N GLY A 78 17.18 23.69 -6.56
CA GLY A 78 17.27 22.50 -7.40
C GLY A 78 17.74 21.22 -6.68
N ILE A 79 17.52 21.11 -5.35
CA ILE A 79 17.91 19.91 -4.60
C ILE A 79 17.26 18.63 -5.14
N VAL A 80 16.00 18.71 -5.59
CA VAL A 80 15.26 17.57 -6.11
C VAL A 80 15.96 16.99 -7.34
N LYS A 81 16.26 17.83 -8.32
CA LYS A 81 17.00 17.44 -9.53
C LYS A 81 18.37 16.85 -9.20
N THR A 82 19.09 17.47 -8.27
CA THR A 82 20.44 17.04 -7.88
C THR A 82 20.41 15.66 -7.21
N LEU A 83 19.57 15.48 -6.19
CA LEU A 83 19.41 14.19 -5.51
C LEU A 83 18.87 13.12 -6.46
N PHE A 84 18.02 13.49 -7.40
CA PHE A 84 17.52 12.53 -8.38
C PHE A 84 18.60 12.06 -9.36
N GLN A 85 19.46 12.96 -9.84
CA GLN A 85 20.63 12.60 -10.65
C GLN A 85 21.58 11.66 -9.89
N LEU A 86 21.78 11.91 -8.60
CA LEU A 86 22.58 11.03 -7.75
C LEU A 86 21.91 9.68 -7.54
N ALA A 87 20.61 9.65 -7.32
CA ALA A 87 19.85 8.42 -7.17
C ALA A 87 19.88 7.55 -8.44
N LYS A 88 19.88 8.18 -9.62
CA LYS A 88 20.02 7.54 -10.94
C LYS A 88 21.48 7.24 -11.35
N SER A 89 22.46 7.47 -10.49
CA SER A 89 23.86 7.23 -10.82
C SER A 89 24.12 5.76 -11.14
N ASP A 90 24.70 5.49 -12.33
CA ASP A 90 25.15 4.15 -12.75
C ASP A 90 26.44 3.70 -12.04
N ARG A 91 26.93 4.46 -11.06
CA ARG A 91 28.12 4.08 -10.28
C ARG A 91 27.84 2.80 -9.49
N ILE A 92 28.63 1.78 -9.81
CA ILE A 92 28.56 0.45 -9.18
C ILE A 92 29.49 0.29 -7.97
N ASP A 93 30.38 1.26 -7.74
CA ASP A 93 31.21 1.27 -6.53
C ASP A 93 30.36 1.61 -5.29
N MET A 94 30.79 1.15 -4.11
CA MET A 94 30.03 1.31 -2.86
C MET A 94 29.64 2.74 -2.57
N GLU A 95 30.57 3.68 -2.76
CA GLU A 95 30.31 5.07 -2.46
C GLU A 95 29.22 5.61 -3.37
N GLY A 96 29.27 5.30 -4.67
CA GLY A 96 28.21 5.58 -5.62
C GLY A 96 26.87 4.99 -5.18
N VAL A 97 26.84 3.70 -4.85
CA VAL A 97 25.65 2.99 -4.37
C VAL A 97 25.04 3.65 -3.13
N PHE A 98 25.84 3.91 -2.10
CA PHE A 98 25.38 4.54 -0.87
C PHE A 98 24.88 5.95 -1.15
N THR A 99 25.57 6.69 -2.02
CA THR A 99 25.15 8.03 -2.44
C THR A 99 23.78 7.95 -3.12
N SER A 100 23.56 7.00 -4.04
CA SER A 100 22.27 6.79 -4.69
C SER A 100 21.17 6.42 -3.68
N TYR A 101 21.48 5.53 -2.73
CA TYR A 101 20.56 5.14 -1.66
C TYR A 101 20.16 6.33 -0.78
N PHE A 102 21.13 7.06 -0.24
CA PHE A 102 20.85 8.19 0.66
C PHE A 102 20.21 9.35 -0.08
N ALA A 103 20.51 9.53 -1.36
CA ALA A 103 19.80 10.49 -2.19
C ALA A 103 18.33 10.11 -2.33
N ALA A 104 18.02 8.85 -2.66
CA ALA A 104 16.64 8.34 -2.72
C ALA A 104 15.89 8.51 -1.39
N GLU A 105 16.51 8.13 -0.28
CA GLU A 105 15.95 8.26 1.06
C GLU A 105 15.75 9.74 1.45
N GLY A 106 16.66 10.62 1.03
CA GLY A 106 16.53 12.06 1.19
C GLY A 106 15.33 12.63 0.42
N LEU A 107 15.13 12.23 -0.84
CA LEU A 107 13.97 12.61 -1.65
C LEU A 107 12.66 12.14 -0.97
N TRP A 108 12.64 10.90 -0.48
CA TRP A 108 11.48 10.33 0.23
C TRP A 108 11.13 11.11 1.50
N ASN A 109 12.11 11.37 2.37
CA ASN A 109 11.87 12.16 3.59
C ASN A 109 11.40 13.58 3.27
N LEU A 110 11.90 14.19 2.18
CA LEU A 110 11.47 15.51 1.72
C LEU A 110 9.99 15.54 1.29
N ILE A 111 9.49 14.45 0.72
CA ILE A 111 8.05 14.27 0.41
C ILE A 111 7.25 14.16 1.71
N ILE A 112 7.65 13.28 2.64
CA ILE A 112 6.91 13.02 3.88
C ILE A 112 6.73 14.29 4.72
N ILE A 113 7.74 15.14 4.81
CA ILE A 113 7.68 16.32 5.68
C ILE A 113 6.86 17.47 5.09
N GLY A 114 6.50 17.44 3.80
CA GLY A 114 5.73 18.49 3.15
C GLY A 114 4.24 18.49 3.54
N THR A 115 3.61 19.66 3.48
CA THR A 115 2.13 19.77 3.52
C THR A 115 1.50 19.09 2.30
N PRO A 116 0.18 18.80 2.30
CA PRO A 116 -0.53 18.29 1.13
C PRO A 116 -0.23 19.08 -0.17
N GLU A 117 -0.22 20.40 -0.10
CA GLU A 117 0.07 21.26 -1.24
C GLU A 117 1.54 21.18 -1.70
N GLU A 118 2.48 21.25 -0.75
CA GLU A 118 3.91 21.12 -1.06
C GLU A 118 4.24 19.74 -1.66
N ARG A 119 3.59 18.66 -1.17
CA ARG A 119 3.70 17.32 -1.76
C ARG A 119 3.18 17.29 -3.19
N ARG A 120 2.05 17.94 -3.49
CA ARG A 120 1.53 18.04 -4.87
C ARG A 120 2.52 18.69 -5.82
N GLN A 121 3.12 19.80 -5.41
CA GLN A 121 4.13 20.51 -6.20
C GLN A 121 5.38 19.66 -6.43
N LEU A 122 5.85 18.98 -5.38
CA LEU A 122 6.96 18.04 -5.48
C LEU A 122 6.66 16.89 -6.44
N VAL A 123 5.51 16.21 -6.27
CA VAL A 123 5.13 15.08 -7.13
C VAL A 123 5.07 15.51 -8.59
N LYS A 124 4.62 16.73 -8.89
CA LYS A 124 4.67 17.27 -10.25
C LYS A 124 6.09 17.22 -10.83
N VAL A 125 7.07 17.74 -10.09
CA VAL A 125 8.49 17.73 -10.47
C VAL A 125 9.02 16.28 -10.58
N TYR A 126 8.70 15.41 -9.62
CA TYR A 126 9.19 14.03 -9.61
C TYR A 126 8.62 13.16 -10.74
N VAL A 127 7.31 13.25 -10.95
CA VAL A 127 6.58 12.38 -11.87
C VAL A 127 6.67 12.91 -13.29
N GLU A 128 6.42 14.20 -13.50
CA GLU A 128 6.32 14.77 -14.85
C GLU A 128 7.70 15.09 -15.44
N GLU A 129 8.69 15.50 -14.63
CA GLU A 129 9.99 15.95 -15.16
C GLU A 129 11.10 14.89 -15.11
N HIS A 130 10.92 13.85 -14.30
CA HIS A 130 12.03 13.00 -13.87
C HIS A 130 11.76 11.49 -13.94
N ASP A 131 10.53 11.05 -14.22
CA ASP A 131 10.20 9.62 -14.34
C ASP A 131 10.69 8.80 -13.12
N VAL A 132 10.42 9.35 -11.94
CA VAL A 132 10.87 8.77 -10.66
C VAL A 132 10.18 7.46 -10.36
N ILE A 133 8.93 7.31 -10.80
CA ILE A 133 8.13 6.13 -10.52
C ILE A 133 8.71 4.93 -11.24
N HIS A 134 8.95 5.05 -12.55
CA HIS A 134 9.57 3.99 -13.34
C HIS A 134 10.92 3.62 -12.75
N TRP A 135 11.77 4.61 -12.44
CA TRP A 135 13.08 4.36 -11.82
C TRP A 135 12.99 3.63 -10.47
N CYS A 136 12.10 4.05 -9.57
CA CYS A 136 11.91 3.38 -8.28
C CYS A 136 11.42 1.93 -8.47
N LEU A 137 10.57 1.67 -9.46
CA LEU A 137 10.09 0.32 -9.76
C LEU A 137 11.15 -0.55 -10.42
N GLU A 138 11.93 0.00 -11.35
CA GLU A 138 13.10 -0.70 -11.89
C GLU A 138 14.02 -1.11 -10.76
N LEU A 139 14.35 -0.16 -9.87
CA LEU A 139 15.20 -0.40 -8.73
C LEU A 139 14.63 -1.49 -7.79
N ALA A 140 13.34 -1.40 -7.45
CA ALA A 140 12.66 -2.39 -6.63
C ALA A 140 12.64 -3.79 -7.29
N SER A 141 12.49 -3.84 -8.63
CA SER A 141 12.37 -5.09 -9.38
C SER A 141 13.70 -5.76 -9.75
N THR A 142 14.80 -5.01 -9.73
CA THR A 142 16.09 -5.53 -10.22
C THR A 142 16.70 -6.46 -9.16
N VAL A 143 17.66 -7.30 -9.57
CA VAL A 143 18.50 -8.16 -8.68
C VAL A 143 19.96 -7.65 -8.70
N PHE A 144 20.17 -6.42 -9.19
CA PHE A 144 21.45 -5.88 -9.66
C PHE A 144 22.58 -6.05 -8.63
N PHE A 145 22.26 -5.90 -7.36
CA PHE A 145 23.22 -5.95 -6.27
C PHE A 145 23.71 -7.35 -5.89
N VAL A 146 22.97 -8.41 -6.25
CA VAL A 146 23.47 -9.78 -6.01
C VAL A 146 24.73 -10.04 -6.86
N CYS A 147 24.83 -9.39 -8.03
CA CYS A 147 26.00 -9.48 -8.91
C CYS A 147 27.21 -8.67 -8.42
N LEU A 148 26.99 -7.62 -7.60
CA LEU A 148 28.07 -6.77 -7.05
C LEU A 148 28.61 -7.27 -5.70
N ARG A 149 28.12 -8.39 -5.19
CA ARG A 149 28.53 -8.96 -3.89
C ARG A 149 30.05 -9.11 -3.78
N THR A 150 30.72 -9.53 -4.85
CA THR A 150 32.18 -9.69 -4.88
C THR A 150 32.93 -8.36 -4.73
N ASP A 151 32.50 -7.31 -5.42
CA ASP A 151 33.13 -5.99 -5.31
C ASP A 151 32.86 -5.33 -3.97
N TRP A 152 31.66 -5.51 -3.43
CA TRP A 152 31.30 -5.04 -2.09
C TRP A 152 32.16 -5.67 -1.01
N VAL A 153 32.33 -6.99 -1.07
CA VAL A 153 33.16 -7.74 -0.13
C VAL A 153 34.62 -7.34 -0.24
N ARG A 154 35.11 -7.14 -1.46
CA ARG A 154 36.47 -6.65 -1.71
C ARG A 154 36.68 -5.26 -1.10
N GLN A 155 35.78 -4.32 -1.33
CA GLN A 155 35.86 -2.95 -0.79
C GLN A 155 35.79 -2.94 0.75
N LEU A 156 34.97 -3.79 1.37
CA LEU A 156 34.93 -3.88 2.84
C LEU A 156 36.21 -4.46 3.45
N GLY A 157 37.06 -5.12 2.66
CA GLY A 157 38.40 -5.56 3.08
C GLY A 157 39.52 -4.56 2.81
N ASP A 158 39.27 -3.49 2.06
CA ASP A 158 40.27 -2.48 1.71
C ASP A 158 40.30 -1.38 2.80
N PRO A 159 41.46 -1.12 3.45
CA PRO A 159 41.61 -0.09 4.47
C PRO A 159 41.04 1.28 4.09
N SER A 160 41.14 1.66 2.81
CA SER A 160 40.65 2.95 2.29
C SER A 160 39.12 3.07 2.26
N THR A 161 38.41 1.94 2.32
CA THR A 161 36.95 1.85 2.24
C THR A 161 36.31 1.15 3.44
N THR A 162 37.09 0.75 4.46
CA THR A 162 36.58 0.13 5.70
C THR A 162 35.57 0.99 6.47
N TRP A 163 35.58 2.31 6.28
CA TRP A 163 34.58 3.22 6.86
C TRP A 163 33.15 2.84 6.44
N GLN A 164 32.97 2.18 5.29
CA GLN A 164 31.66 1.73 4.79
C GLN A 164 30.95 0.79 5.76
N SER A 165 31.71 0.04 6.57
CA SER A 165 31.13 -0.83 7.58
C SER A 165 30.40 -0.06 8.68
N MET A 166 30.69 1.23 8.87
CA MET A 166 29.98 2.11 9.80
C MET A 166 28.50 2.22 9.44
N TYR A 167 28.19 2.35 8.15
CA TYR A 167 26.80 2.47 7.67
C TYR A 167 26.02 1.16 7.77
N CYS A 168 26.70 0.02 7.66
CA CYS A 168 26.09 -1.30 7.77
C CYS A 168 25.94 -1.79 9.22
N PHE A 169 26.91 -1.48 10.08
CA PHE A 169 27.06 -2.12 11.40
C PHE A 169 27.18 -1.13 12.56
N GLY A 170 27.22 0.17 12.31
CA GLY A 170 27.49 1.19 13.32
C GLY A 170 28.94 1.20 13.82
N THR A 171 29.85 0.44 13.19
CA THR A 171 31.27 0.40 13.55
C THR A 171 32.18 0.32 12.31
N VAL A 172 33.33 0.99 12.36
CA VAL A 172 34.37 0.93 11.32
C VAL A 172 35.19 -0.35 11.46
N GLY A 173 35.63 -0.94 10.33
CA GLY A 173 36.52 -2.10 10.30
C GLY A 173 35.83 -3.43 10.60
N ALA A 174 34.54 -3.57 10.26
CA ALA A 174 33.88 -4.87 10.40
C ALA A 174 34.58 -5.94 9.54
N PRO A 175 34.75 -7.19 10.02
CA PRO A 175 35.42 -8.23 9.25
C PRO A 175 34.74 -8.47 7.89
N THR A 176 35.54 -8.66 6.83
CA THR A 176 35.07 -8.95 5.46
C THR A 176 34.06 -10.12 5.41
N SER A 177 34.27 -11.14 6.24
CA SER A 177 33.36 -12.28 6.38
C SER A 177 31.98 -11.88 6.91
N LYS A 178 31.90 -10.92 7.84
CA LYS A 178 30.66 -10.36 8.39
C LYS A 178 29.96 -9.49 7.34
N ALA A 179 30.72 -8.56 6.76
CA ALA A 179 30.34 -7.71 5.64
C ALA A 179 29.67 -8.49 4.49
N SER A 180 30.30 -9.56 4.02
CA SER A 180 29.81 -10.40 2.92
C SER A 180 28.48 -11.09 3.15
N LYS A 181 28.11 -11.26 4.43
CA LYS A 181 26.86 -11.91 4.85
C LYS A 181 25.75 -10.89 5.07
N TYR A 182 26.09 -9.65 5.45
CA TYR A 182 25.14 -8.56 5.63
C TYR A 182 24.78 -7.86 4.31
N ALA A 183 25.69 -7.82 3.34
CA ALA A 183 25.51 -7.10 2.08
C ALA A 183 24.15 -7.29 1.39
N PRO A 184 23.62 -8.52 1.26
CA PRO A 184 22.33 -8.72 0.64
C PRO A 184 21.16 -8.06 1.41
N ARG A 185 21.27 -7.92 2.74
CA ARG A 185 20.27 -7.22 3.56
C ARG A 185 20.20 -5.74 3.24
N TYR A 186 21.36 -5.09 3.09
CA TYR A 186 21.40 -3.67 2.75
C TYR A 186 20.74 -3.40 1.40
N TYR A 187 20.92 -4.30 0.44
CA TYR A 187 20.22 -4.22 -0.83
C TYR A 187 18.70 -4.33 -0.69
N SER A 188 18.20 -5.29 0.08
CA SER A 188 16.77 -5.44 0.28
C SER A 188 16.13 -4.24 0.98
N LEU A 189 16.86 -3.56 1.87
CA LEU A 189 16.42 -2.26 2.43
C LEU A 189 16.30 -1.18 1.34
N TYR A 190 17.20 -1.16 0.37
CA TYR A 190 17.11 -0.21 -0.75
C TYR A 190 15.91 -0.47 -1.64
N GLN A 191 15.64 -1.75 -1.98
CA GLN A 191 14.45 -2.13 -2.75
C GLN A 191 13.17 -1.74 -2.01
N GLU A 192 13.14 -1.97 -0.70
CA GLU A 192 12.00 -1.60 0.16
C GLU A 192 11.77 -0.08 0.15
N ASN A 193 12.81 0.73 0.35
CA ASN A 193 12.68 2.19 0.30
C ASN A 193 12.16 2.68 -1.06
N ALA A 194 12.58 2.05 -2.16
CA ALA A 194 12.08 2.38 -3.49
C ALA A 194 10.57 2.06 -3.63
N ALA A 195 10.12 0.92 -3.10
CA ALA A 195 8.70 0.57 -3.06
C ALA A 195 7.88 1.52 -2.15
N TRP A 196 8.44 1.95 -1.02
CA TRP A 196 7.83 2.96 -0.15
C TRP A 196 7.74 4.35 -0.81
N ALA A 197 8.77 4.76 -1.54
CA ALA A 197 8.71 6.00 -2.29
C ALA A 197 7.58 5.98 -3.33
N ASN A 198 7.39 4.85 -4.04
CA ASN A 198 6.32 4.69 -5.01
C ASN A 198 4.93 4.83 -4.39
N ILE A 199 4.64 4.08 -3.33
CA ILE A 199 3.32 4.10 -2.69
C ILE A 199 3.00 5.48 -2.09
N GLU A 200 3.99 6.20 -1.55
CA GLU A 200 3.79 7.55 -1.00
C GLU A 200 3.60 8.61 -2.11
N LEU A 201 4.29 8.46 -3.25
CA LEU A 201 4.08 9.32 -4.41
C LEU A 201 2.68 9.13 -5.02
N MET A 202 2.19 7.89 -5.08
CA MET A 202 0.85 7.59 -5.58
C MET A 202 -0.23 7.94 -4.55
N GLY A 203 -0.06 7.54 -3.30
CA GLY A 203 -0.99 7.72 -2.19
C GLY A 203 -1.02 9.13 -1.58
N ARG A 204 -0.55 10.16 -2.30
CA ARG A 204 -0.45 11.54 -1.79
C ARG A 204 -1.81 12.04 -1.28
N TYR A 205 -1.83 12.85 -0.22
CA TYR A 205 -3.05 13.50 0.26
C TYR A 205 -3.17 14.94 -0.27
N PRO A 206 -4.35 15.39 -0.72
CA PRO A 206 -5.54 14.57 -0.99
C PRO A 206 -5.25 13.57 -2.11
N LEU A 207 -5.86 12.38 -2.02
CA LEU A 207 -5.70 11.34 -3.04
C LEU A 207 -6.05 11.91 -4.42
N PRO A 208 -5.19 11.71 -5.43
CA PRO A 208 -5.52 12.04 -6.81
C PRO A 208 -6.85 11.44 -7.23
N GLU A 209 -7.56 12.15 -8.09
CA GLU A 209 -8.71 11.57 -8.77
C GLU A 209 -8.26 10.50 -9.75
N GLN A 210 -9.13 9.53 -10.00
CA GLN A 210 -8.82 8.37 -10.82
C GLN A 210 -8.31 8.72 -12.23
N GLN A 211 -8.78 9.83 -12.80
CA GLN A 211 -8.33 10.31 -14.10
C GLN A 211 -6.82 10.58 -14.15
N TYR A 212 -6.24 11.12 -13.07
CA TYR A 212 -4.81 11.36 -12.98
C TYR A 212 -4.00 10.06 -13.13
N TYR A 213 -4.44 8.98 -12.49
CA TYR A 213 -3.78 7.68 -12.62
C TYR A 213 -3.96 7.08 -14.01
N ASN A 214 -5.14 7.25 -14.62
CA ASN A 214 -5.37 6.81 -15.99
C ASN A 214 -4.42 7.52 -16.97
N ASP A 215 -4.23 8.82 -16.82
CA ASP A 215 -3.33 9.60 -17.67
C ASP A 215 -1.87 9.18 -17.47
N LEU A 216 -1.47 8.90 -16.22
CA LEU A 216 -0.17 8.36 -15.88
C LEU A 216 0.08 6.99 -16.53
N ILE A 217 -0.88 6.06 -16.43
CA ILE A 217 -0.79 4.72 -17.05
C ILE A 217 -0.78 4.82 -18.58
N LYS A 218 -1.55 5.75 -19.17
CA LYS A 218 -1.54 5.98 -20.62
C LYS A 218 -0.21 6.55 -21.10
N HIS A 219 0.41 7.41 -20.30
CA HIS A 219 1.73 7.98 -20.59
C HIS A 219 2.82 6.91 -20.56
N ASP A 220 2.80 6.05 -19.52
CA ASP A 220 3.70 4.90 -19.40
C ASP A 220 2.93 3.61 -19.04
N PRO A 221 2.52 2.81 -20.04
CA PRO A 221 1.83 1.54 -19.79
C PRO A 221 2.69 0.47 -19.11
N SER A 222 4.04 0.60 -19.18
CA SER A 222 4.96 -0.37 -18.58
C SER A 222 4.92 -0.32 -17.04
N LEU A 223 4.46 0.81 -16.49
CA LEU A 223 4.30 1.05 -15.07
C LEU A 223 3.56 -0.08 -14.35
N LEU A 224 2.43 -0.52 -14.89
CA LEU A 224 1.65 -1.61 -14.29
C LEU A 224 2.39 -2.96 -14.39
N ASP A 225 3.09 -3.22 -15.49
CA ASP A 225 3.89 -4.43 -15.67
C ASP A 225 5.01 -4.51 -14.61
N LEU A 226 5.70 -3.40 -14.40
CA LEU A 226 6.75 -3.25 -13.39
C LEU A 226 6.21 -3.40 -11.97
N LEU A 227 5.05 -2.83 -11.66
CA LEU A 227 4.40 -3.01 -10.34
C LEU A 227 4.08 -4.48 -10.07
N PHE A 228 3.52 -5.19 -11.05
CA PHE A 228 3.29 -6.63 -10.92
C PHE A 228 4.59 -7.41 -10.82
N LYS A 229 5.65 -7.03 -11.55
CA LYS A 229 6.97 -7.66 -11.42
C LYS A 229 7.54 -7.45 -10.01
N CYS A 230 7.41 -6.26 -9.43
CA CYS A 230 7.80 -5.99 -8.05
C CYS A 230 6.98 -6.80 -7.04
N SER A 231 5.68 -7.04 -7.32
CA SER A 231 4.82 -7.89 -6.49
C SER A 231 5.26 -9.36 -6.40
N LEU A 232 6.22 -9.78 -7.24
CA LEU A 232 6.80 -11.12 -7.29
C LEU A 232 8.22 -11.19 -6.71
N VAL A 233 8.74 -10.08 -6.16
CA VAL A 233 10.06 -10.05 -5.50
C VAL A 233 10.00 -10.87 -4.23
N LYS A 234 10.79 -11.95 -4.19
CA LYS A 234 10.77 -12.92 -3.09
C LYS A 234 11.47 -12.39 -1.85
N ARG A 235 10.95 -12.76 -0.69
CA ARG A 235 11.65 -12.56 0.59
C ARG A 235 12.79 -13.56 0.71
N GLU A 236 13.90 -13.08 1.26
CA GLU A 236 15.11 -13.88 1.41
C GLU A 236 15.56 -13.92 2.86
N ALA A 237 16.36 -14.94 3.22
CA ALA A 237 16.74 -15.18 4.62
C ALA A 237 17.59 -14.07 5.26
N TRP A 238 18.14 -13.14 4.48
CA TRP A 238 18.85 -11.97 5.01
C TRP A 238 17.90 -10.81 5.37
N TYR A 239 16.70 -10.77 4.79
CA TYR A 239 15.69 -9.75 5.06
C TYR A 239 14.27 -10.28 4.82
N ALA A 240 13.80 -11.08 5.77
CA ALA A 240 12.49 -11.73 5.70
C ALA A 240 11.31 -10.78 5.95
N GLN A 241 11.58 -9.53 6.34
CA GLN A 241 10.58 -8.49 6.54
C GLN A 241 10.23 -7.71 5.26
N LEU A 242 10.94 -7.96 4.15
CA LEU A 242 10.83 -7.22 2.90
C LEU A 242 9.37 -6.95 2.48
N GLU A 243 9.06 -5.68 2.22
CA GLU A 243 7.70 -5.21 1.89
C GLU A 243 7.47 -4.90 0.40
N VAL A 244 8.47 -5.10 -0.46
CA VAL A 244 8.39 -4.73 -1.90
C VAL A 244 7.16 -5.35 -2.57
N ASP A 245 6.85 -6.60 -2.25
CA ASP A 245 5.74 -7.34 -2.84
C ASP A 245 4.39 -6.66 -2.56
N VAL A 246 4.08 -6.43 -1.29
CA VAL A 246 2.82 -5.85 -0.82
C VAL A 246 2.71 -4.38 -1.19
N ARG A 247 3.78 -3.58 -1.06
CA ARG A 247 3.74 -2.15 -1.37
C ARG A 247 3.52 -1.88 -2.85
N SER A 248 4.09 -2.71 -3.71
CA SER A 248 3.90 -2.60 -5.16
C SER A 248 2.47 -2.94 -5.54
N LEU A 249 1.88 -3.98 -4.95
CA LEU A 249 0.50 -4.33 -5.23
C LEU A 249 -0.49 -3.32 -4.61
N GLU A 250 -0.21 -2.78 -3.42
CA GLU A 250 -0.98 -1.68 -2.82
C GLU A 250 -1.00 -0.47 -3.74
N THR A 251 0.13 -0.17 -4.39
CA THR A 251 0.24 0.91 -5.37
C THR A 251 -0.69 0.66 -6.58
N VAL A 252 -0.78 -0.58 -7.10
CA VAL A 252 -1.74 -0.92 -8.16
C VAL A 252 -3.19 -0.65 -7.70
N VAL A 253 -3.53 -1.03 -6.48
CA VAL A 253 -4.89 -0.78 -5.94
C VAL A 253 -5.13 0.70 -5.68
N PHE A 254 -4.14 1.47 -5.26
CA PHE A 254 -4.27 2.93 -5.14
C PHE A 254 -4.47 3.60 -6.49
N MET A 255 -3.84 3.09 -7.53
CA MET A 255 -4.04 3.57 -8.90
C MET A 255 -5.39 3.14 -9.50
N LEU A 256 -6.04 2.14 -8.91
CA LEU A 256 -7.39 1.66 -9.25
C LEU A 256 -8.32 1.93 -8.07
N ASN A 257 -8.39 3.20 -7.67
CA ASN A 257 -9.05 3.61 -6.47
C ASN A 257 -10.57 3.54 -6.65
N LEU A 258 -11.18 2.49 -6.07
CA LEU A 258 -12.62 2.46 -5.86
C LEU A 258 -13.01 3.74 -5.11
N PRO A 259 -13.83 4.64 -5.71
CA PRO A 259 -14.30 5.81 -5.01
C PRO A 259 -14.90 5.37 -3.68
N VAL A 260 -14.39 5.92 -2.58
CA VAL A 260 -14.82 5.52 -1.23
C VAL A 260 -16.28 5.87 -0.97
N GLU A 261 -16.89 6.63 -1.87
CA GLU A 261 -18.30 6.94 -1.93
C GLU A 261 -19.13 5.86 -2.63
N MET A 262 -18.52 4.80 -3.15
CA MET A 262 -19.16 3.78 -3.98
C MET A 262 -19.06 2.35 -3.44
N VAL A 263 -20.22 1.70 -3.33
CA VAL A 263 -20.32 0.29 -2.97
C VAL A 263 -20.47 -0.53 -4.25
N PRO A 264 -19.50 -1.40 -4.61
CA PRO A 264 -19.69 -2.37 -5.69
C PRO A 264 -20.99 -3.17 -5.47
N GLY A 265 -21.76 -3.35 -6.53
CA GLY A 265 -23.08 -4.01 -6.53
C GLY A 265 -24.25 -3.09 -6.18
N LEU A 266 -23.99 -1.82 -5.83
CA LEU A 266 -25.02 -0.87 -5.42
C LEU A 266 -24.94 0.41 -6.27
N LYS A 267 -25.92 0.60 -7.15
CA LYS A 267 -26.10 1.88 -7.84
C LYS A 267 -26.64 2.90 -6.84
N LEU A 268 -25.80 3.85 -6.46
CA LEU A 268 -26.18 4.96 -5.60
C LEU A 268 -26.90 5.99 -6.46
N GLU A 269 -28.20 6.15 -6.26
CA GLU A 269 -28.99 7.22 -6.87
C GLU A 269 -29.17 8.34 -5.86
N VAL A 270 -28.70 9.53 -6.24
CA VAL A 270 -28.64 10.69 -5.36
C VAL A 270 -29.46 11.83 -5.99
N ASP A 271 -30.38 12.43 -5.22
CA ASP A 271 -31.30 13.47 -5.72
C ASP A 271 -30.61 14.79 -6.14
N ASP A 272 -29.34 15.01 -5.77
CA ASP A 272 -28.55 16.16 -6.24
C ASP A 272 -27.80 15.79 -7.53
N ARG A 273 -28.22 16.40 -8.64
CA ARG A 273 -27.67 16.16 -9.96
C ARG A 273 -26.16 16.38 -10.05
N ALA A 274 -25.61 17.40 -9.38
CA ALA A 274 -24.18 17.68 -9.43
C ALA A 274 -23.37 16.65 -8.61
N VAL A 275 -23.94 16.12 -7.52
CA VAL A 275 -23.34 15.00 -6.79
C VAL A 275 -23.38 13.73 -7.66
N GLN A 276 -24.52 13.43 -8.27
CA GLN A 276 -24.71 12.27 -9.15
C GLN A 276 -23.72 12.28 -10.32
N GLU A 277 -23.63 13.40 -11.07
CA GLU A 277 -22.71 13.55 -12.21
C GLU A 277 -21.24 13.35 -11.79
N ARG A 278 -20.83 13.83 -10.60
CA ARG A 278 -19.46 13.61 -10.08
C ARG A 278 -19.20 12.15 -9.72
N LEU A 279 -20.18 11.45 -9.14
CA LEU A 279 -20.07 10.02 -8.82
C LEU A 279 -19.94 9.20 -10.12
N GLU A 280 -20.77 9.49 -11.12
CA GLU A 280 -20.73 8.84 -12.43
C GLU A 280 -19.42 9.11 -13.18
N GLN A 281 -18.90 10.34 -13.14
CA GLN A 281 -17.60 10.66 -13.73
C GLN A 281 -16.46 9.89 -13.07
N ARG A 282 -16.42 9.84 -11.73
CA ARG A 282 -15.42 9.07 -10.98
C ARG A 282 -15.52 7.58 -11.28
N TRP A 283 -16.75 7.10 -11.44
CA TRP A 283 -17.01 5.73 -11.82
C TRP A 283 -16.48 5.39 -13.21
N GLY A 284 -16.81 6.20 -14.21
CA GLY A 284 -16.31 6.04 -15.58
C GLY A 284 -14.79 6.03 -15.62
N ALA A 285 -14.15 6.96 -14.89
CA ALA A 285 -12.70 6.99 -14.77
C ALA A 285 -12.13 5.70 -14.14
N LEU A 286 -12.78 5.11 -13.13
CA LEU A 286 -12.33 3.83 -12.57
C LEU A 286 -12.41 2.71 -13.59
N MET A 287 -13.52 2.63 -14.33
CA MET A 287 -13.69 1.59 -15.34
C MET A 287 -12.67 1.73 -16.47
N ASP A 288 -12.35 2.96 -16.90
CA ASP A 288 -11.24 3.22 -17.83
C ASP A 288 -9.91 2.70 -17.29
N GLY A 289 -9.62 2.93 -16.01
CA GLY A 289 -8.43 2.42 -15.33
C GLY A 289 -8.37 0.88 -15.31
N VAL A 290 -9.50 0.23 -15.04
CA VAL A 290 -9.60 -1.24 -15.13
C VAL A 290 -9.40 -1.71 -16.57
N GLY A 291 -9.92 -0.99 -17.56
CA GLY A 291 -9.67 -1.26 -18.97
C GLY A 291 -8.18 -1.22 -19.34
N LEU A 292 -7.44 -0.25 -18.79
CA LEU A 292 -5.98 -0.18 -18.97
C LEU A 292 -5.27 -1.37 -18.31
N LEU A 293 -5.71 -1.78 -17.12
CA LEU A 293 -5.18 -2.98 -16.44
C LEU A 293 -5.42 -4.26 -17.26
N THR A 294 -6.64 -4.45 -17.75
CA THR A 294 -7.04 -5.69 -18.45
C THR A 294 -6.55 -5.74 -19.89
N ALA A 295 -6.13 -4.60 -20.45
CA ALA A 295 -5.38 -4.53 -21.70
C ALA A 295 -3.94 -5.07 -21.56
N LEU A 296 -3.40 -5.21 -20.34
CA LEU A 296 -2.05 -5.75 -20.15
C LEU A 296 -1.98 -7.23 -20.55
N PRO A 297 -0.93 -7.64 -21.29
CA PRO A 297 -0.69 -9.04 -21.58
C PRO A 297 -0.62 -9.88 -20.31
N ASN A 298 -1.39 -10.97 -20.27
CA ASN A 298 -1.40 -11.92 -19.15
C ASN A 298 -1.75 -11.30 -17.79
N TRP A 299 -2.51 -10.21 -17.73
CA TRP A 299 -2.89 -9.54 -16.47
C TRP A 299 -3.44 -10.50 -15.41
N ARG A 300 -4.26 -11.49 -15.82
CA ARG A 300 -4.81 -12.53 -14.93
C ARG A 300 -3.70 -13.31 -14.25
N ARG A 301 -2.71 -13.74 -15.03
CA ARG A 301 -1.58 -14.52 -14.55
C ARG A 301 -0.75 -13.71 -13.56
N LYS A 302 -0.57 -12.41 -13.81
CA LYS A 302 0.16 -11.51 -12.89
C LYS A 302 -0.48 -11.49 -11.49
N ILE A 303 -1.80 -11.40 -11.42
CA ILE A 303 -2.57 -11.44 -10.16
C ILE A 303 -2.45 -12.84 -9.51
N THR A 304 -2.66 -13.91 -10.27
CA THR A 304 -2.61 -15.27 -9.72
C THR A 304 -1.21 -15.68 -9.27
N ASP A 305 -0.17 -15.26 -9.97
CA ASP A 305 1.23 -15.54 -9.63
C ASP A 305 1.62 -14.81 -8.33
N GLY A 306 1.17 -13.55 -8.14
CA GLY A 306 1.34 -12.82 -6.90
C GLY A 306 0.66 -13.50 -5.70
N TRP A 307 -0.58 -13.97 -5.89
CA TRP A 307 -1.27 -14.74 -4.86
C TRP A 307 -0.56 -16.06 -4.52
N LYS A 308 -0.11 -16.80 -5.55
CA LYS A 308 0.64 -18.05 -5.40
C LYS A 308 1.94 -17.81 -4.61
N HIS A 309 2.66 -16.74 -4.92
CA HIS A 309 3.88 -16.35 -4.23
C HIS A 309 3.69 -16.24 -2.71
N ILE A 310 2.66 -15.54 -2.24
CA ILE A 310 2.37 -15.39 -0.80
C ILE A 310 1.93 -16.70 -0.13
N ILE A 311 1.22 -17.57 -0.85
CA ILE A 311 0.80 -18.87 -0.31
C ILE A 311 1.98 -19.82 -0.14
N GLU A 312 2.95 -19.80 -1.05
CA GLU A 312 4.13 -20.66 -0.99
C GLU A 312 5.05 -20.31 0.19
N GLU A 313 5.05 -19.05 0.64
CA GLU A 313 5.78 -18.60 1.83
C GLU A 313 5.04 -18.94 3.13
N SER A 314 5.22 -20.14 3.67
CA SER A 314 4.56 -20.54 4.93
C SER A 314 5.07 -19.75 6.16
N PRO A 315 4.24 -19.56 7.22
CA PRO A 315 4.69 -18.93 8.45
C PRO A 315 5.95 -19.57 9.05
N THR A 316 6.07 -20.89 8.96
CA THR A 316 7.25 -21.63 9.41
C THR A 316 8.50 -21.24 8.61
N VAL A 317 8.39 -21.12 7.28
CA VAL A 317 9.51 -20.70 6.42
C VAL A 317 9.94 -19.28 6.77
N VAL A 318 9.00 -18.35 6.94
CA VAL A 318 9.30 -16.96 7.32
C VAL A 318 9.98 -16.88 8.69
N ASN A 319 9.50 -17.65 9.67
CA ASN A 319 10.11 -17.71 11.00
C ASN A 319 11.58 -18.19 10.94
N GLU A 320 11.86 -19.23 10.15
CA GLU A 320 13.23 -19.71 9.96
C GLU A 320 14.12 -18.71 9.20
N MET A 321 13.56 -18.00 8.21
CA MET A 321 14.26 -16.91 7.53
C MET A 321 14.65 -15.79 8.52
N LEU A 322 13.73 -15.36 9.39
CA LEU A 322 14.01 -14.33 10.40
C LEU A 322 15.12 -14.76 11.39
N LYS A 323 15.06 -16.00 11.89
CA LYS A 323 16.12 -16.55 12.76
C LYS A 323 17.46 -16.60 12.03
N LYS A 324 17.46 -16.96 10.74
CA LYS A 324 18.65 -17.00 9.89
C LYS A 324 19.20 -15.60 9.59
N ALA A 325 18.35 -14.59 9.45
CA ALA A 325 18.77 -13.20 9.28
C ALA A 325 19.66 -12.74 10.45
N GLN A 326 19.26 -13.05 11.68
CA GLN A 326 20.05 -12.74 12.87
C GLN A 326 21.32 -13.60 12.95
N LYS A 327 21.19 -14.94 12.86
CA LYS A 327 22.32 -15.86 13.07
C LYS A 327 23.38 -15.82 11.98
N SER A 328 22.95 -15.69 10.73
CA SER A 328 23.80 -15.88 9.54
C SER A 328 24.06 -14.61 8.75
N HIS A 329 23.22 -13.58 8.91
CA HIS A 329 23.32 -12.33 8.15
C HIS A 329 23.54 -11.09 9.03
N TYR A 330 23.75 -11.27 10.34
CA TYR A 330 24.07 -10.20 11.28
C TYR A 330 23.05 -9.05 11.28
N ALA A 331 21.77 -9.38 11.13
CA ALA A 331 20.71 -8.41 11.37
C ALA A 331 20.95 -7.74 12.75
N VAL A 332 20.99 -6.41 12.75
CA VAL A 332 21.30 -5.60 13.94
C VAL A 332 20.16 -5.69 14.94
N GLU A 333 18.92 -5.70 14.43
CA GLU A 333 17.73 -5.92 15.25
C GLU A 333 17.56 -7.42 15.57
N PRO A 334 17.40 -7.77 16.85
CA PRO A 334 17.24 -9.15 17.25
C PRO A 334 15.87 -9.67 16.83
N TYR A 335 15.82 -10.92 16.35
CA TYR A 335 14.54 -11.58 16.07
C TYR A 335 13.60 -11.45 17.27
N SER A 336 12.40 -10.95 17.00
CA SER A 336 11.33 -10.87 17.98
C SER A 336 10.04 -11.47 17.43
N ILE A 337 9.21 -12.00 18.34
CA ILE A 337 7.84 -12.43 17.98
C ILE A 337 7.07 -11.25 17.38
N LYS A 338 7.35 -10.01 17.81
CA LYS A 338 6.76 -8.80 17.27
C LYS A 338 7.05 -8.62 15.78
N GLU A 339 8.31 -8.76 15.35
CA GLU A 339 8.70 -8.67 13.94
C GLU A 339 8.09 -9.80 13.10
N PHE A 340 8.07 -11.02 13.64
CA PHE A 340 7.40 -12.14 12.99
C PHE A 340 5.92 -11.83 12.75
N MET A 341 5.21 -11.34 13.77
CA MET A 341 3.81 -10.95 13.65
C MET A 341 3.61 -9.76 12.69
N ALA A 342 4.53 -8.79 12.67
CA ALA A 342 4.49 -7.70 11.69
C ALA A 342 4.59 -8.24 10.25
N THR A 343 5.49 -9.19 10.01
CA THR A 343 5.65 -9.87 8.71
C THR A 343 4.37 -10.62 8.31
N MET A 344 3.73 -11.30 9.28
CA MET A 344 2.45 -11.96 9.01
C MET A 344 1.34 -10.97 8.67
N ARG A 345 1.32 -9.80 9.31
CA ARG A 345 0.36 -8.73 8.99
C ARG A 345 0.55 -8.24 7.55
N LEU A 346 1.79 -8.06 7.10
CA LEU A 346 2.11 -7.65 5.73
C LEU A 346 1.64 -8.68 4.69
N ARG A 347 1.83 -9.97 4.95
CA ARG A 347 1.25 -11.04 4.11
C ARG A 347 -0.28 -10.97 4.07
N GLY A 348 -0.91 -10.61 5.19
CA GLY A 348 -2.34 -10.35 5.28
C GLY A 348 -2.78 -9.18 4.40
N ASN A 349 -2.03 -8.08 4.44
CA ASN A 349 -2.24 -6.90 3.60
C ASN A 349 -2.16 -7.26 2.11
N PHE A 350 -1.17 -8.06 1.70
CA PHE A 350 -1.08 -8.50 0.31
C PHE A 350 -2.36 -9.20 -0.15
N ARG A 351 -2.90 -10.13 0.67
CA ARG A 351 -4.13 -10.84 0.35
C ARG A 351 -5.32 -9.89 0.21
N ILE A 352 -5.44 -8.92 1.11
CA ILE A 352 -6.47 -7.88 1.07
C ILE A 352 -6.44 -7.14 -0.27
N VAL A 353 -5.25 -6.76 -0.69
CA VAL A 353 -5.03 -5.98 -1.91
C VAL A 353 -5.41 -6.82 -3.13
N VAL A 354 -5.04 -8.11 -3.19
CA VAL A 354 -5.50 -9.04 -4.24
C VAL A 354 -7.03 -9.12 -4.26
N PHE A 355 -7.69 -9.27 -3.10
CA PHE A 355 -9.14 -9.32 -3.04
C PHE A 355 -9.79 -8.02 -3.51
N ARG A 356 -9.26 -6.85 -3.11
CA ARG A 356 -9.77 -5.55 -3.59
C ARG A 356 -9.67 -5.43 -5.11
N LEU A 357 -8.54 -5.85 -5.67
CA LEU A 357 -8.33 -5.85 -7.11
C LEU A 357 -9.35 -6.77 -7.81
N MET A 358 -9.51 -8.00 -7.31
CA MET A 358 -10.48 -8.97 -7.83
C MET A 358 -11.92 -8.47 -7.74
N THR A 359 -12.33 -7.86 -6.63
CA THR A 359 -13.67 -7.27 -6.50
C THR A 359 -13.89 -6.15 -7.52
N THR A 360 -12.89 -5.31 -7.74
CA THR A 360 -12.95 -4.22 -8.72
C THR A 360 -13.09 -4.77 -10.15
N ILE A 361 -12.34 -5.83 -10.48
CA ILE A 361 -12.39 -6.50 -11.79
C ILE A 361 -13.73 -7.24 -11.98
N ALA A 362 -14.21 -7.94 -10.95
CA ALA A 362 -15.48 -8.66 -11.02
C ALA A 362 -16.63 -7.70 -11.35
N TYR A 363 -16.66 -6.53 -10.70
CA TYR A 363 -17.65 -5.51 -11.00
C TYR A 363 -17.46 -4.89 -12.39
N ALA A 364 -16.21 -4.64 -12.81
CA ALA A 364 -15.93 -4.15 -14.15
C ALA A 364 -16.36 -5.13 -15.25
N ALA A 365 -16.35 -6.43 -14.98
CA ALA A 365 -16.82 -7.44 -15.93
C ALA A 365 -18.32 -7.32 -16.23
N GLU A 366 -19.13 -6.93 -15.24
CA GLU A 366 -20.58 -6.72 -15.42
C GLU A 366 -20.88 -5.49 -16.26
N THR A 367 -20.08 -4.43 -16.11
CA THR A 367 -20.26 -3.15 -16.79
C THR A 367 -19.56 -3.08 -18.16
N HIS A 368 -18.48 -3.84 -18.34
CA HIS A 368 -17.65 -3.88 -19.56
C HIS A 368 -17.34 -5.32 -20.02
N PRO A 369 -18.35 -6.13 -20.37
CA PRO A 369 -18.20 -7.57 -20.64
C PRO A 369 -17.33 -7.90 -21.87
N GLN A 370 -17.01 -6.91 -22.70
CA GLN A 370 -16.11 -7.08 -23.84
C GLN A 370 -14.63 -7.16 -23.44
N SER A 371 -14.27 -6.69 -22.25
CA SER A 371 -12.88 -6.60 -21.77
C SER A 371 -12.50 -7.68 -20.75
N ILE A 372 -13.49 -8.23 -20.04
CA ILE A 372 -13.31 -9.26 -19.02
C ILE A 372 -14.37 -10.33 -19.25
N SER A 373 -13.94 -11.56 -19.55
CA SER A 373 -14.84 -12.68 -19.78
C SER A 373 -15.17 -13.45 -18.49
N ASP A 374 -16.25 -14.22 -18.49
CA ASP A 374 -16.57 -15.13 -17.37
C ASP A 374 -15.43 -16.12 -17.07
N VAL A 375 -14.71 -16.55 -18.13
CA VAL A 375 -13.53 -17.41 -17.98
C VAL A 375 -12.45 -16.71 -17.17
N ASP A 376 -12.31 -15.39 -17.30
CA ASP A 376 -11.35 -14.60 -16.56
C ASP A 376 -11.70 -14.56 -15.07
N LEU A 377 -12.97 -14.38 -14.76
CA LEU A 377 -13.47 -14.42 -13.38
C LEU A 377 -13.31 -15.82 -12.77
N LEU A 378 -13.56 -16.88 -13.54
CA LEU A 378 -13.40 -18.27 -13.09
C LEU A 378 -11.96 -18.60 -12.71
N ASN A 379 -10.96 -17.96 -13.32
CA ASN A 379 -9.54 -18.11 -12.94
C ASN A 379 -9.26 -17.62 -11.52
N PHE A 380 -10.10 -16.73 -10.98
CA PHE A 380 -9.96 -16.23 -9.61
C PHE A 380 -10.75 -17.03 -8.58
N LEU A 381 -11.60 -17.98 -8.98
CA LEU A 381 -12.41 -18.78 -8.07
C LEU A 381 -11.58 -19.51 -6.99
N PRO A 382 -10.39 -20.07 -7.28
CA PRO A 382 -9.52 -20.64 -6.25
C PRO A 382 -9.10 -19.61 -5.19
N ILE A 383 -8.85 -18.36 -5.59
CA ILE A 383 -8.48 -17.26 -4.69
C ILE A 383 -9.69 -16.85 -3.84
N SER A 384 -10.85 -16.62 -4.48
CA SER A 384 -12.10 -16.26 -3.80
C SER A 384 -12.53 -17.33 -2.80
N HIS A 385 -12.51 -18.60 -3.19
CA HIS A 385 -12.84 -19.71 -2.30
C HIS A 385 -11.87 -19.80 -1.13
N ALA A 386 -10.57 -19.56 -1.38
CA ALA A 386 -9.62 -19.45 -0.29
C ALA A 386 -10.09 -18.33 0.66
N GLY A 387 -10.36 -17.14 0.14
CA GLY A 387 -10.91 -15.94 0.81
C GLY A 387 -12.15 -16.13 1.69
N CYS A 388 -12.89 -17.22 1.48
CA CYS A 388 -14.18 -17.46 2.14
C CYS A 388 -14.13 -18.51 3.25
N GLN A 389 -12.96 -19.03 3.63
CA GLN A 389 -12.87 -20.08 4.65
C GLN A 389 -13.15 -19.55 6.09
N PRO A 390 -13.67 -20.39 7.01
CA PRO A 390 -14.10 -19.97 8.35
C PRO A 390 -12.94 -19.62 9.30
N VAL A 391 -12.92 -18.39 9.82
CA VAL A 391 -12.04 -17.97 10.93
C VAL A 391 -12.43 -18.75 12.17
N ARG A 392 -11.47 -19.39 12.86
CA ARG A 392 -11.74 -19.79 14.26
C ARG A 392 -12.16 -18.50 14.99
N THR A 393 -13.26 -18.51 15.73
CA THR A 393 -13.76 -17.29 16.36
C THR A 393 -12.74 -16.73 17.35
N LEU A 394 -12.76 -15.41 17.61
CA LEU A 394 -11.94 -14.77 18.64
C LEU A 394 -12.02 -15.50 20.00
N ALA A 395 -13.21 -16.01 20.35
CA ALA A 395 -13.47 -16.81 21.55
C ALA A 395 -12.81 -18.21 21.52
N GLY A 396 -12.76 -18.88 20.36
CA GLY A 396 -12.02 -20.13 20.19
C GLY A 396 -10.52 -19.95 19.94
N MET A 397 -10.03 -18.70 19.88
CA MET A 397 -8.66 -18.32 19.52
C MET A 397 -7.86 -17.69 20.68
N GLN A 398 -8.47 -17.41 21.84
CA GLN A 398 -7.73 -17.14 23.08
C GLN A 398 -6.87 -18.35 23.49
N ASP A 399 -7.21 -19.53 22.98
CA ASP A 399 -6.50 -20.80 23.12
C ASP A 399 -5.48 -21.07 21.99
N ALA A 400 -4.96 -20.07 21.26
CA ALA A 400 -3.94 -20.33 20.23
C ALA A 400 -2.74 -21.08 20.84
N ARG A 401 -2.62 -22.38 20.55
CA ARG A 401 -1.69 -23.30 21.21
C ARG A 401 -0.30 -23.28 20.57
N SER A 402 -0.17 -22.64 19.40
CA SER A 402 1.07 -22.58 18.63
C SER A 402 1.34 -21.23 17.98
N LEU A 403 2.61 -21.00 17.63
CA LEU A 403 3.08 -19.82 16.89
C LEU A 403 2.43 -19.73 15.51
N ASP A 404 2.22 -20.86 14.83
CA ASP A 404 1.59 -20.92 13.51
C ASP A 404 0.13 -20.48 13.57
N GLU A 405 -0.62 -20.90 14.60
CA GLU A 405 -2.00 -20.45 14.81
C GLU A 405 -2.07 -18.94 15.09
N SER A 406 -1.10 -18.40 15.81
CA SER A 406 -1.00 -16.95 16.08
C SER A 406 -0.60 -16.15 14.84
N ALA A 407 0.31 -16.69 14.03
CA ALA A 407 0.72 -16.12 12.75
C ALA A 407 -0.45 -16.05 11.76
N GLU A 408 -1.14 -17.19 11.63
CA GLU A 408 -2.33 -17.33 10.81
C GLU A 408 -3.43 -16.36 11.27
N ARG A 409 -3.60 -16.16 12.59
CA ARG A 409 -4.48 -15.12 13.13
C ARG A 409 -4.07 -13.74 12.64
N VAL A 410 -2.83 -13.30 12.85
CA VAL A 410 -2.40 -11.93 12.51
C VAL A 410 -2.52 -11.66 11.00
N GLU A 411 -2.13 -12.62 10.18
CA GLU A 411 -2.28 -12.57 8.72
C GLU A 411 -3.74 -12.44 8.30
N ARG A 412 -4.67 -13.00 9.08
CA ARG A 412 -6.10 -12.98 8.78
C ARG A 412 -6.84 -11.84 9.43
N THR A 413 -6.34 -11.24 10.51
CA THR A 413 -6.98 -10.12 11.24
C THR A 413 -6.47 -8.75 10.81
N SER A 414 -5.51 -8.66 9.89
CA SER A 414 -5.23 -7.38 9.25
C SER A 414 -6.52 -6.85 8.60
N VAL A 415 -6.73 -5.54 8.61
CA VAL A 415 -8.04 -4.85 8.67
C VAL A 415 -8.95 -5.00 7.42
N ALA A 416 -8.79 -5.99 6.55
CA ALA A 416 -9.81 -6.38 5.58
C ALA A 416 -9.77 -7.90 5.30
N TYR A 417 -10.93 -8.50 5.03
CA TYR A 417 -11.18 -9.86 4.52
C TYR A 417 -10.39 -11.06 5.09
N HIS A 418 -11.13 -11.95 5.74
CA HIS A 418 -10.60 -13.07 6.49
C HIS A 418 -10.42 -14.37 5.70
N GLN A 419 -9.35 -15.10 6.03
CA GLN A 419 -8.92 -16.44 5.58
C GLN A 419 -8.70 -16.65 4.09
N ALA A 420 -7.50 -17.12 3.73
CA ALA A 420 -7.28 -18.02 2.62
C ALA A 420 -7.30 -19.47 3.14
N GLY A 421 -8.13 -20.35 2.59
CA GLY A 421 -7.89 -21.80 2.63
C GLY A 421 -6.55 -22.13 1.99
N LYS A 422 -5.93 -23.26 2.38
CA LYS A 422 -4.79 -23.80 1.62
C LYS A 422 -5.24 -23.99 0.18
N MET A 423 -4.69 -23.22 -0.76
CA MET A 423 -4.74 -23.62 -2.15
C MET A 423 -4.02 -24.95 -2.27
N ASP A 424 -4.72 -25.92 -2.84
CA ASP A 424 -4.06 -27.13 -3.30
C ASP A 424 -3.13 -26.72 -4.45
N SER A 425 -1.82 -26.97 -4.33
CA SER A 425 -0.82 -26.57 -5.33
C SER A 425 -1.09 -27.16 -6.72
N THR A 426 -1.92 -28.18 -6.80
CA THR A 426 -2.43 -28.75 -8.06
C THR A 426 -3.47 -27.87 -8.77
N MET A 427 -4.04 -26.84 -8.13
CA MET A 427 -4.94 -25.87 -8.77
C MET A 427 -4.23 -25.00 -9.81
N MET A 428 -2.91 -24.87 -9.71
CA MET A 428 -2.07 -24.09 -10.62
C MET A 428 -1.28 -24.97 -11.61
N SER A 429 -1.43 -26.31 -11.55
CA SER A 429 -0.55 -27.25 -12.28
C SER A 429 -1.01 -27.63 -13.69
N GLY A 430 -1.99 -26.94 -14.26
CA GLY A 430 -2.30 -27.01 -15.70
C GLY A 430 -2.87 -28.35 -16.22
N LYS A 431 -3.22 -29.31 -15.36
CA LYS A 431 -3.95 -30.52 -15.79
C LYS A 431 -5.46 -30.22 -15.87
N GLU A 432 -5.93 -29.93 -17.07
CA GLU A 432 -7.30 -29.44 -17.37
C GLU A 432 -8.43 -30.27 -16.71
N ASP A 433 -8.33 -31.61 -16.71
CA ASP A 433 -9.36 -32.49 -16.14
C ASP A 433 -9.52 -32.38 -14.61
N HIS A 434 -8.42 -32.09 -13.89
CA HIS A 434 -8.43 -31.90 -12.44
C HIS A 434 -8.93 -30.50 -12.05
N ALA A 435 -8.65 -29.49 -12.88
CA ALA A 435 -9.12 -28.13 -12.66
C ALA A 435 -10.65 -28.04 -12.78
N LEU A 436 -11.24 -28.62 -13.84
CA LEU A 436 -12.69 -28.59 -14.06
C LEU A 436 -13.46 -29.32 -12.95
N THR A 437 -12.99 -30.49 -12.53
CA THR A 437 -13.62 -31.28 -11.45
C THR A 437 -13.61 -30.50 -10.13
N LYS A 438 -12.52 -29.79 -9.83
CA LYS A 438 -12.43 -28.96 -8.62
C LYS A 438 -13.26 -27.68 -8.73
N LEU A 439 -13.31 -27.02 -9.89
CA LEU A 439 -14.22 -25.87 -10.12
C LEU A 439 -15.68 -26.27 -9.89
N LYS A 440 -16.12 -27.41 -10.43
CA LYS A 440 -17.46 -27.96 -10.17
C LYS A 440 -17.73 -28.18 -8.68
N ARG A 441 -16.71 -28.63 -7.92
CA ARG A 441 -16.81 -28.77 -6.46
C ARG A 441 -16.94 -27.41 -5.75
N LEU A 442 -16.14 -26.41 -6.15
CA LEU A 442 -16.21 -25.05 -5.59
C LEU A 442 -17.56 -24.38 -5.83
N LEU A 443 -18.18 -24.66 -6.97
CA LEU A 443 -19.51 -24.18 -7.34
C LEU A 443 -20.65 -25.10 -6.87
N SER A 444 -20.35 -26.12 -6.04
CA SER A 444 -21.39 -27.00 -5.51
C SER A 444 -22.32 -26.25 -4.57
N ASP A 445 -23.59 -26.66 -4.53
CA ASP A 445 -24.59 -26.03 -3.67
C ASP A 445 -24.16 -26.00 -2.19
N ALA A 446 -23.52 -27.08 -1.73
CA ALA A 446 -23.02 -27.20 -0.36
C ALA A 446 -21.94 -26.13 -0.05
N GLU A 447 -20.99 -25.94 -0.96
CA GLU A 447 -19.92 -24.94 -0.74
C GLU A 447 -20.41 -23.51 -0.91
N LEU A 448 -21.37 -23.26 -1.81
CA LEU A 448 -22.04 -21.96 -1.91
C LEU A 448 -22.79 -21.63 -0.62
N ARG A 449 -23.59 -22.56 -0.08
CA ARG A 449 -24.26 -22.37 1.23
C ARG A 449 -23.27 -22.09 2.35
N LYS A 450 -22.16 -22.82 2.40
CA LYS A 450 -21.13 -22.59 3.41
C LYS A 450 -20.52 -21.19 3.27
N THR A 451 -20.12 -20.81 2.06
CA THR A 451 -19.49 -19.52 1.76
C THR A 451 -20.42 -18.34 2.07
N VAL A 452 -21.67 -18.42 1.66
CA VAL A 452 -22.69 -17.40 1.90
C VAL A 452 -23.00 -17.29 3.40
N GLY A 453 -23.13 -18.42 4.10
CA GLY A 453 -23.37 -18.42 5.55
C GLY A 453 -22.23 -17.74 6.34
N LEU A 454 -20.99 -17.99 5.93
CA LEU A 454 -19.82 -17.32 6.53
C LEU A 454 -19.79 -15.81 6.22
N SER A 455 -20.20 -15.42 5.03
CA SER A 455 -20.29 -14.01 4.63
C SER A 455 -21.31 -13.24 5.47
N VAL A 456 -22.47 -13.85 5.77
CA VAL A 456 -23.49 -13.27 6.65
C VAL A 456 -22.98 -13.09 8.09
N LEU A 457 -22.23 -14.06 8.61
CA LEU A 457 -21.60 -13.93 9.94
C LEU A 457 -20.60 -12.76 9.97
N ARG A 458 -19.76 -12.66 8.93
CA ARG A 458 -18.73 -11.61 8.80
C ARG A 458 -19.33 -10.21 8.69
N LEU A 459 -20.46 -10.08 7.99
CA LEU A 459 -21.19 -8.82 7.89
C LEU A 459 -21.50 -8.24 9.27
N SER A 460 -22.06 -9.07 10.15
CA SER A 460 -22.38 -8.69 11.53
C SER A 460 -21.13 -8.42 12.38
N GLU A 461 -20.11 -9.28 12.29
CA GLU A 461 -18.86 -9.09 13.04
C GLU A 461 -18.17 -7.77 12.68
N ARG A 462 -18.09 -7.42 11.40
CA ARG A 462 -17.48 -6.16 10.94
C ARG A 462 -18.23 -4.93 11.44
N ARG A 463 -19.56 -4.97 11.45
CA ARG A 463 -20.36 -3.90 12.06
C ARG A 463 -20.02 -3.73 13.55
N GLU A 464 -19.85 -4.83 14.29
CA GLU A 464 -19.49 -4.76 15.70
C GLU A 464 -18.05 -4.24 15.93
N ILE A 465 -17.09 -4.60 15.08
CA ILE A 465 -15.74 -3.98 15.12
C ILE A 465 -15.83 -2.46 14.90
N GLY A 466 -16.63 -2.01 13.94
CA GLY A 466 -16.89 -0.59 13.73
C GLY A 466 -17.54 0.07 14.95
N ASN A 467 -18.47 -0.61 15.62
CA ASN A 467 -19.07 -0.14 16.87
C ASN A 467 -18.02 0.01 17.98
N GLU A 468 -17.11 -0.95 18.13
CA GLU A 468 -16.04 -0.91 19.13
C GLU A 468 -15.07 0.25 18.88
N ALA A 469 -14.58 0.40 17.64
CA ALA A 469 -13.68 1.49 17.25
C ALA A 469 -14.30 2.86 17.52
N PHE A 470 -15.60 3.02 17.22
CA PHE A 470 -16.32 4.26 17.51
C PHE A 470 -16.57 4.50 19.00
N ARG A 471 -17.03 3.47 19.74
CA ARG A 471 -17.43 3.62 21.15
C ARG A 471 -16.22 3.82 22.06
N ARG A 472 -15.17 3.02 21.87
CA ARG A 472 -14.01 2.98 22.76
C ARG A 472 -13.00 4.06 22.40
N ASP A 473 -12.67 4.17 21.12
CA ASP A 473 -11.47 4.90 20.69
C ASP A 473 -11.81 6.23 19.97
N LYS A 474 -13.11 6.48 19.70
CA LYS A 474 -13.60 7.66 18.95
C LYS A 474 -12.91 7.83 17.59
N GLN A 475 -12.40 6.76 17.02
CA GLN A 475 -11.71 6.73 15.74
C GLN A 475 -12.74 6.76 14.61
N LEU A 476 -13.20 7.96 14.24
CA LEU A 476 -14.22 8.14 13.20
C LEU A 476 -13.81 7.51 11.86
N HIS A 477 -12.54 7.66 11.48
CA HIS A 477 -12.03 7.11 10.22
C HIS A 477 -12.08 5.58 10.21
N ASP A 478 -11.50 4.94 11.22
CA ASP A 478 -11.41 3.49 11.30
C ASP A 478 -12.80 2.86 11.42
N ALA A 479 -13.67 3.42 12.27
CA ALA A 479 -15.05 2.99 12.38
C ALA A 479 -15.80 3.09 11.04
N ARG A 480 -15.59 4.18 10.28
CA ARG A 480 -16.18 4.33 8.95
C ARG A 480 -15.72 3.22 8.01
N VAL A 481 -14.42 2.95 7.96
CA VAL A 481 -13.85 1.91 7.08
C VAL A 481 -14.49 0.55 7.36
N GLU A 482 -14.69 0.22 8.64
CA GLU A 482 -15.35 -1.03 9.04
C GLU A 482 -16.82 -1.09 8.62
N TYR A 483 -17.60 -0.04 8.90
CA TYR A 483 -19.00 0.02 8.48
C TYR A 483 -19.13 -0.02 6.95
N TRP A 484 -18.25 0.67 6.24
CA TRP A 484 -18.25 0.70 4.79
C TRP A 484 -17.94 -0.67 4.20
N SER A 485 -16.91 -1.36 4.70
CA SER A 485 -16.58 -2.72 4.26
C SER A 485 -17.71 -3.71 4.56
N ALA A 486 -18.37 -3.56 5.70
CA ALA A 486 -19.57 -4.34 6.02
C ALA A 486 -20.71 -4.04 5.03
N ALA A 487 -20.97 -2.76 4.71
CA ALA A 487 -21.96 -2.38 3.70
C ALA A 487 -21.65 -3.01 2.33
N GLN A 488 -20.38 -3.02 1.90
CA GLN A 488 -20.00 -3.67 0.63
C GLN A 488 -20.34 -5.16 0.61
N LEU A 489 -20.05 -5.88 1.71
CA LEU A 489 -20.41 -7.30 1.83
C LEU A 489 -21.94 -7.50 1.87
N GLY A 490 -22.65 -6.61 2.56
CA GLY A 490 -24.11 -6.63 2.62
C GLY A 490 -24.73 -6.46 1.24
N ALA A 491 -24.27 -5.49 0.44
CA ALA A 491 -24.74 -5.26 -0.92
C ALA A 491 -24.51 -6.49 -1.82
N ALA A 492 -23.30 -7.05 -1.79
CA ALA A 492 -22.97 -8.26 -2.56
C ALA A 492 -23.86 -9.46 -2.19
N LEU A 493 -24.24 -9.62 -0.92
CA LEU A 493 -25.16 -10.69 -0.50
C LEU A 493 -26.59 -10.48 -1.00
N VAL A 494 -27.05 -9.22 -1.07
CA VAL A 494 -28.38 -8.88 -1.60
C VAL A 494 -28.44 -9.15 -3.10
N GLU A 495 -27.42 -8.72 -3.83
CA GLU A 495 -27.28 -8.97 -5.26
C GLU A 495 -27.17 -10.47 -5.55
N PHE A 496 -26.39 -11.21 -4.76
CA PHE A 496 -26.28 -12.66 -4.86
C PHE A 496 -27.65 -13.37 -4.74
N ASP A 497 -28.55 -12.87 -3.89
CA ASP A 497 -29.91 -13.40 -3.81
C ASP A 497 -30.69 -13.20 -5.10
N GLN A 498 -30.58 -12.00 -5.66
CA GLN A 498 -31.31 -11.61 -6.86
C GLN A 498 -30.86 -12.47 -8.03
N VAL A 499 -29.55 -12.60 -8.26
CA VAL A 499 -29.00 -13.41 -9.36
C VAL A 499 -29.23 -14.92 -9.14
N SER A 500 -29.36 -15.37 -7.89
CA SER A 500 -29.71 -16.76 -7.58
C SER A 500 -31.22 -17.02 -7.55
N ASN A 501 -32.04 -16.04 -7.95
CA ASN A 501 -33.51 -16.10 -7.94
C ASN A 501 -34.07 -16.54 -6.58
N GLY A 502 -33.48 -16.02 -5.49
CA GLY A 502 -33.91 -16.29 -4.12
C GLY A 502 -33.58 -17.69 -3.60
N LYS A 503 -32.76 -18.48 -4.32
CA LYS A 503 -32.37 -19.82 -3.89
C LYS A 503 -31.70 -19.85 -2.51
N TYR A 504 -31.04 -18.75 -2.14
CA TYR A 504 -30.33 -18.60 -0.87
C TYR A 504 -30.96 -17.58 0.08
N THR A 505 -32.17 -17.07 -0.18
CA THR A 505 -32.81 -16.00 0.61
C THR A 505 -32.84 -16.30 2.11
N ASN A 506 -33.17 -17.55 2.47
CA ASN A 506 -33.22 -17.96 3.88
C ASN A 506 -31.86 -17.87 4.58
N LEU A 507 -30.77 -18.06 3.85
CA LEU A 507 -29.42 -18.04 4.41
C LEU A 507 -28.91 -16.61 4.60
N ILE A 508 -29.32 -15.70 3.72
CA ILE A 508 -28.92 -14.29 3.75
C ILE A 508 -29.93 -13.40 4.48
N SER A 509 -30.93 -13.99 5.13
CA SER A 509 -31.98 -13.25 5.83
C SER A 509 -31.36 -12.24 6.79
N GLY A 510 -31.75 -10.97 6.69
CA GLY A 510 -31.19 -9.88 7.49
C GLY A 510 -30.03 -9.11 6.85
N SER A 511 -29.44 -9.58 5.75
CA SER A 511 -28.32 -8.88 5.08
C SER A 511 -28.72 -7.48 4.58
N LYS A 512 -29.95 -7.31 4.10
CA LYS A 512 -30.50 -6.00 3.71
C LYS A 512 -30.62 -5.02 4.88
N LYS A 513 -31.07 -5.52 6.05
CA LYS A 513 -31.13 -4.72 7.27
C LYS A 513 -29.74 -4.31 7.74
N GLU A 514 -28.80 -5.27 7.76
CA GLU A 514 -27.41 -5.03 8.15
C GLU A 514 -26.72 -4.04 7.20
N LEU A 515 -26.92 -4.17 5.89
CA LEU A 515 -26.47 -3.22 4.87
C LEU A 515 -26.91 -1.78 5.20
N ALA A 516 -28.21 -1.57 5.41
CA ALA A 516 -28.75 -0.25 5.70
C ALA A 516 -28.27 0.34 7.04
N LEU A 517 -28.05 -0.51 8.06
CA LEU A 517 -27.43 -0.10 9.33
C LEU A 517 -25.98 0.33 9.14
N CYS A 518 -25.20 -0.45 8.38
CA CYS A 518 -23.80 -0.18 8.09
C CYS A 518 -23.63 1.12 7.30
N LEU A 519 -24.40 1.30 6.22
CA LEU A 519 -24.42 2.52 5.43
C LEU A 519 -24.76 3.76 6.26
N GLY A 520 -25.81 3.68 7.09
CA GLY A 520 -26.17 4.77 7.98
C GLY A 520 -25.06 5.11 8.98
N ASN A 521 -24.38 4.09 9.53
CA ASN A 521 -23.28 4.32 10.46
C ASN A 521 -22.05 4.89 9.76
N ALA A 522 -21.71 4.44 8.55
CA ALA A 522 -20.68 5.05 7.72
C ALA A 522 -20.98 6.54 7.46
N ALA A 523 -22.23 6.86 7.08
CA ALA A 523 -22.69 8.24 6.88
C ALA A 523 -22.48 9.11 8.13
N GLU A 524 -22.78 8.58 9.32
CA GLU A 524 -22.54 9.31 10.58
C GLU A 524 -21.06 9.61 10.79
N MET A 525 -20.18 8.63 10.53
CA MET A 525 -18.75 8.81 10.67
C MET A 525 -18.19 9.79 9.64
N SER A 526 -18.73 9.79 8.42
CA SER A 526 -18.42 10.76 7.36
C SER A 526 -18.87 12.17 7.74
N LEU A 527 -20.06 12.35 8.33
CA LEU A 527 -20.51 13.64 8.86
C LEU A 527 -19.59 14.17 9.95
N GLY A 528 -19.16 13.30 10.88
CA GLY A 528 -18.23 13.68 11.94
C GLY A 528 -16.83 14.09 11.42
N GLN A 529 -16.50 13.72 10.19
CA GLN A 529 -15.27 14.11 9.48
C GLN A 529 -15.52 15.20 8.43
N GLU A 530 -16.72 15.79 8.39
CA GLU A 530 -17.14 16.80 7.40
C GLU A 530 -17.02 16.34 5.94
N TYR A 531 -17.12 15.04 5.69
CA TYR A 531 -17.17 14.48 4.34
C TYR A 531 -18.61 14.45 3.84
N PHE A 532 -19.20 15.62 3.63
CA PHE A 532 -20.63 15.78 3.37
C PHE A 532 -21.11 15.08 2.09
N ASP A 533 -20.38 15.16 0.98
CA ASP A 533 -20.71 14.43 -0.26
C ASP A 533 -20.79 12.91 -0.01
N ARG A 534 -19.87 12.38 0.81
CA ARG A 534 -19.82 10.95 1.15
C ARG A 534 -20.97 10.54 2.04
N ALA A 535 -21.21 11.31 3.09
CA ALA A 535 -22.33 11.08 4.01
C ALA A 535 -23.68 11.10 3.29
N PHE A 536 -23.80 11.93 2.25
CA PHE A 536 -25.01 12.00 1.45
C PHE A 536 -25.21 10.74 0.61
N ALA A 537 -24.17 10.27 -0.07
CA ALA A 537 -24.19 9.03 -0.84
C ALA A 537 -24.46 7.79 0.04
N GLU A 538 -23.78 7.70 1.19
CA GLU A 538 -23.93 6.63 2.18
C GLU A 538 -25.35 6.60 2.80
N GLY A 539 -25.92 7.77 3.11
CA GLY A 539 -27.22 7.87 3.78
C GLY A 539 -28.42 7.50 2.91
N GLY A 540 -28.32 7.65 1.59
CA GLY A 540 -29.41 7.47 0.63
C GLY A 540 -29.86 6.03 0.39
N SER A 541 -29.01 5.05 0.72
CA SER A 541 -29.19 3.66 0.29
C SER A 541 -29.85 2.74 1.32
N GLY A 542 -30.79 1.90 0.86
CA GLY A 542 -31.37 0.80 1.65
C GLY A 542 -32.65 1.11 2.44
N LYS A 543 -33.57 1.90 1.90
CA LYS A 543 -34.79 2.32 2.61
C LYS A 543 -35.78 1.17 2.88
N ASP A 544 -35.84 0.14 2.03
CA ASP A 544 -37.06 -0.68 1.92
C ASP A 544 -37.27 -1.75 3.00
N GLU A 545 -36.26 -2.13 3.79
CA GLU A 545 -36.36 -3.25 4.75
C GLU A 545 -35.92 -2.96 6.19
N VAL A 546 -35.70 -1.70 6.56
CA VAL A 546 -35.36 -1.31 7.93
C VAL A 546 -36.54 -0.74 8.69
N SER A 547 -36.48 -0.80 10.03
CA SER A 547 -37.52 -0.22 10.89
C SER A 547 -37.63 1.29 10.67
N GLN A 548 -38.83 1.82 10.93
CA GLN A 548 -39.14 3.25 10.80
C GLN A 548 -38.09 4.15 11.49
N SER A 549 -37.65 3.76 12.70
CA SER A 549 -36.63 4.48 13.46
C SER A 549 -35.27 4.59 12.74
N VAL A 550 -34.86 3.53 12.01
CA VAL A 550 -33.61 3.55 11.23
C VAL A 550 -33.77 4.43 10.00
N ARG A 551 -34.92 4.39 9.31
CA ARG A 551 -35.22 5.26 8.16
C ARG A 551 -35.11 6.72 8.54
N GLU A 552 -35.81 7.12 9.60
CA GLU A 552 -35.78 8.50 10.10
C GLU A 552 -34.37 8.95 10.51
N LYS A 553 -33.56 8.04 11.08
CA LYS A 553 -32.17 8.34 11.43
C LYS A 553 -31.31 8.58 10.19
N ASN A 554 -31.46 7.76 9.14
CA ASN A 554 -30.73 7.93 7.88
C ASN A 554 -31.18 9.20 7.14
N GLU A 555 -32.48 9.53 7.15
CA GLU A 555 -32.99 10.79 6.59
C GLU A 555 -32.40 12.03 7.29
N ARG A 556 -32.29 12.01 8.62
CA ARG A 556 -31.60 13.10 9.36
C ARG A 556 -30.14 13.24 8.95
N ARG A 557 -29.43 12.14 8.70
CA ARG A 557 -28.04 12.15 8.24
C ARG A 557 -27.92 12.74 6.83
N ILE A 558 -28.82 12.36 5.93
CA ILE A 558 -28.94 12.93 4.58
C ILE A 558 -29.13 14.45 4.66
N ASN A 559 -30.07 14.93 5.48
CA ASN A 559 -30.35 16.36 5.58
C ASN A 559 -29.14 17.15 6.10
N ARG A 560 -28.47 16.65 7.14
CA ARG A 560 -27.20 17.22 7.63
C ARG A 560 -26.11 17.25 6.56
N ALA A 561 -26.03 16.20 5.74
CA ALA A 561 -25.08 16.15 4.64
C ALA A 561 -25.39 17.22 3.57
N LYS A 562 -26.67 17.37 3.19
CA LYS A 562 -27.12 18.42 2.25
C LYS A 562 -26.80 19.83 2.77
N GLU A 563 -27.07 20.09 4.05
CA GLU A 563 -26.72 21.36 4.70
C GLU A 563 -25.21 21.63 4.65
N GLY A 564 -24.38 20.64 4.94
CA GLY A 564 -22.92 20.77 4.85
C GLY A 564 -22.39 20.98 3.43
N ILE A 565 -23.01 20.35 2.42
CA ILE A 565 -22.70 20.59 1.00
C ILE A 565 -23.05 22.03 0.61
N ALA A 566 -24.24 22.51 1.00
CA ALA A 566 -24.68 23.87 0.72
C ALA A 566 -23.73 24.91 1.34
N GLY A 567 -23.38 24.75 2.62
CA GLY A 567 -22.46 25.65 3.31
C GLY A 567 -21.05 25.71 2.68
N ARG A 568 -20.58 24.60 2.07
CA ARG A 568 -19.31 24.60 1.31
C ARG A 568 -19.40 25.38 0.00
N ARG A 569 -20.52 25.29 -0.73
CA ARG A 569 -20.72 26.03 -1.98
C ARG A 569 -20.80 27.54 -1.76
N GLU A 570 -21.26 27.98 -0.59
CA GLU A 570 -21.36 29.40 -0.24
C GLU A 570 -20.02 30.00 0.25
N SER A 571 -19.06 29.16 0.64
CA SER A 571 -17.76 29.57 1.16
C SER A 571 -16.61 29.45 0.15
N SER A 572 -16.86 28.84 -1.00
CA SER A 572 -15.96 28.74 -2.17
C SER A 572 -16.29 29.79 -3.21
#